data_AF-A0A662GKM7-F1
#
_entry.id   AF-A0A662GKM7-F1
#
_cell.length_a   1.000
_cell.length_b   1.000
_cell.length_c   1.000
_cell.angle_alpha   90.00
_cell.angle_beta   90.00
_cell.angle_gamma   90.00
#
_symmetry.space_group_name_H-M   'P 1'
#
loop_
_entity.id
_entity.type
_entity.pdbx_description
1 polymer ?
#
loop_
_entity_poly.entity_id
_entity_poly.type
_entity_poly.pdbx_seq_one_letter_code
_entity_poly.pdbx_strand_id
1 'polypeptide(L)'
;DSLGVQIEDARYENFLSLLTAAMPLLFYALLGSTSPKIYIGMPAIGLATWLVWDMLTTRLVKIYVFKNIRGEKETWMEVVRLEDRLRWREYKPHYVNMLLNSFTLTLMTYSIVVFALQIVPVIDITTIEGLAEVVHYSWILLILLSILVGPSQWLFNVLDLRIYDKRLKILEKASPLKYLDEFADVFAFLGFILTIRDISYKATGGGNPLTPSTIYFASQTALFIFLLYWLSMLTSSLLATLLYYRLSMAKHVSEILYELNPRRLEDVIEEKSG
;
A
#
# COMPACT_ATOMS: atom_id res chain seq x y z
N ASP A 1 -1.84 -0.53 35.20
CA ASP A 1 -0.89 0.45 34.64
C ASP A 1 -0.52 0.20 33.19
N SER A 2 -0.12 -1.00 32.77
CA SER A 2 0.27 -1.28 31.36
C SER A 2 -0.85 -1.11 30.32
N LEU A 3 -2.12 -1.30 30.70
CA LEU A 3 -3.27 -1.11 29.80
C LEU A 3 -3.61 0.36 29.53
N GLY A 4 -3.35 1.25 30.49
CA GLY A 4 -3.64 2.68 30.37
C GLY A 4 -2.71 3.38 29.38
N VAL A 5 -1.41 3.16 29.56
CA VAL A 5 -0.34 3.67 28.66
C VAL A 5 -0.59 3.22 27.21
N GLN A 6 -1.00 1.97 27.00
CA GLN A 6 -1.25 1.41 25.67
C GLN A 6 -2.48 1.97 24.95
N ILE A 7 -3.50 2.40 25.70
CA ILE A 7 -4.67 3.06 25.13
C ILE A 7 -4.32 4.50 24.74
N GLU A 8 -3.49 5.16 25.53
CA GLU A 8 -3.00 6.51 25.26
C GLU A 8 -2.09 6.53 24.02
N ASP A 9 -1.16 5.58 23.89
CA ASP A 9 -0.28 5.46 22.72
C ASP A 9 -1.07 5.27 21.42
N ALA A 10 -2.05 4.37 21.40
CA ALA A 10 -2.86 4.14 20.21
C ALA A 10 -3.77 5.34 19.86
N ARG A 11 -4.25 6.09 20.85
CA ARG A 11 -5.02 7.32 20.60
C ARG A 11 -4.11 8.40 20.01
N TYR A 12 -2.88 8.50 20.51
CA TYR A 12 -1.88 9.43 20.03
C TYR A 12 -1.46 9.13 18.58
N GLU A 13 -1.16 7.86 18.24
CA GLU A 13 -0.82 7.46 16.87
C GLU A 13 -1.95 7.71 15.87
N ASN A 14 -3.19 7.43 16.26
CA ASN A 14 -4.37 7.74 15.43
C ASN A 14 -4.54 9.25 15.23
N PHE A 15 -4.33 10.03 16.29
CA PHE A 15 -4.38 11.49 16.23
C PHE A 15 -3.31 12.04 15.29
N LEU A 16 -2.06 11.57 15.40
CA LEU A 16 -0.98 11.95 14.49
C LEU A 16 -1.31 11.60 13.03
N SER A 17 -1.85 10.41 12.79
CA SER A 17 -2.26 9.97 11.44
C SER A 17 -3.34 10.88 10.85
N LEU A 18 -4.37 11.21 11.64
CA LEU A 18 -5.44 12.13 11.22
C LEU A 18 -4.92 13.55 11.00
N LEU A 19 -4.05 14.05 11.89
CA LEU A 19 -3.43 15.35 11.76
C LEU A 19 -2.61 15.44 10.47
N THR A 20 -1.81 14.41 10.19
CA THR A 20 -1.01 14.30 8.96
C THR A 20 -1.91 14.24 7.72
N ALA A 21 -3.00 13.45 7.77
CA ALA A 21 -3.97 13.37 6.68
C ALA A 21 -4.70 14.70 6.44
N ALA A 22 -4.82 15.57 7.45
CA ALA A 22 -5.42 16.90 7.32
C ALA A 22 -4.43 17.96 6.79
N MET A 23 -3.11 17.73 6.85
CA MET A 23 -2.11 18.71 6.41
C MET A 23 -2.29 19.17 4.95
N PRO A 24 -2.57 18.30 3.96
CA PRO A 24 -2.84 18.76 2.60
C PRO A 24 -4.03 19.71 2.53
N LEU A 25 -5.09 19.42 3.27
CA LEU A 25 -6.29 20.27 3.30
C LEU A 25 -5.97 21.66 3.88
N LEU A 26 -5.20 21.70 4.97
CA LEU A 26 -4.73 22.95 5.56
C LEU A 26 -3.81 23.72 4.62
N PHE A 27 -2.91 23.02 3.91
CA PHE A 27 -2.02 23.62 2.92
C PHE A 27 -2.81 24.28 1.78
N TYR A 28 -3.80 23.59 1.20
CA TYR A 28 -4.66 24.18 0.17
C TYR A 28 -5.52 25.34 0.71
N ALA A 29 -5.94 25.30 1.98
CA ALA A 29 -6.63 26.41 2.63
C ALA A 29 -5.76 27.66 2.76
N LEU A 30 -4.51 27.48 3.17
CA LEU A 30 -3.53 28.56 3.28
C LEU A 30 -3.19 29.18 1.92
N LEU A 31 -3.21 28.38 0.85
CA LEU A 31 -3.08 28.87 -0.53
C LEU A 31 -4.35 29.55 -1.07
N GLY A 32 -5.39 29.72 -0.24
CA GLY A 32 -6.63 30.41 -0.60
C GLY A 32 -7.61 29.57 -1.41
N SER A 33 -7.37 28.27 -1.59
CA SER A 33 -8.32 27.40 -2.26
C SER A 33 -9.49 27.08 -1.32
N THR A 34 -10.71 27.42 -1.70
CA THR A 34 -11.94 27.08 -0.97
C THR A 34 -12.78 26.03 -1.69
N SER A 35 -12.21 25.38 -2.71
CA SER A 35 -12.93 24.45 -3.58
C SER A 35 -13.45 23.24 -2.79
N PRO A 36 -14.78 23.04 -2.70
CA PRO A 36 -15.37 21.88 -2.03
C PRO A 36 -14.86 20.55 -2.61
N LYS A 37 -14.45 20.55 -3.89
CA LYS A 37 -13.86 19.37 -4.55
C LYS A 37 -12.59 18.89 -3.86
N ILE A 38 -11.80 19.78 -3.26
CA ILE A 38 -10.56 19.40 -2.54
C ILE A 38 -10.91 18.91 -1.13
N TYR A 39 -11.65 19.72 -0.36
CA TYR A 39 -11.97 19.42 1.04
C TYR A 39 -12.89 18.22 1.24
N ILE A 40 -13.80 17.97 0.30
CA ILE A 40 -14.71 16.83 0.36
C ILE A 40 -14.19 15.68 -0.49
N GLY A 41 -13.61 15.98 -1.67
CA GLY A 41 -13.17 14.95 -2.60
C GLY A 41 -12.00 14.12 -2.07
N MET A 42 -10.97 14.73 -1.49
CA MET A 42 -9.82 13.97 -0.98
C MET A 42 -10.22 12.99 0.15
N PRO A 43 -11.00 13.40 1.18
CA PRO A 43 -11.53 12.46 2.14
C PRO A 43 -12.49 11.43 1.53
N ALA A 44 -13.36 11.82 0.60
CA ALA A 44 -14.30 10.90 -0.05
C ALA A 44 -13.58 9.80 -0.82
N ILE A 45 -12.46 10.11 -1.48
CA ILE A 45 -11.62 9.12 -2.18
C ILE A 45 -10.95 8.18 -1.18
N GLY A 46 -10.48 8.68 -0.03
CA GLY A 46 -9.96 7.84 1.04
C GLY A 46 -11.01 6.88 1.60
N LEU A 47 -12.24 7.37 1.81
CA LEU A 47 -13.39 6.55 2.22
C LEU A 47 -13.77 5.52 1.16
N ALA A 48 -13.85 5.91 -0.12
CA ALA A 48 -14.16 5.00 -1.22
C ALA A 48 -13.11 3.90 -1.36
N THR A 49 -11.82 4.26 -1.26
CA THR A 49 -10.70 3.31 -1.28
C THR A 49 -10.83 2.31 -0.13
N TRP A 50 -11.05 2.79 1.09
CA TRP A 50 -11.28 1.92 2.25
C TRP A 50 -12.48 0.99 2.07
N LEU A 51 -13.61 1.49 1.55
CA LEU A 51 -14.80 0.65 1.31
C LEU A 51 -14.50 -0.47 0.31
N VAL A 52 -13.78 -0.18 -0.77
CA VAL A 52 -13.35 -1.20 -1.74
C VAL A 52 -12.47 -2.24 -1.05
N TRP A 53 -11.54 -1.81 -0.20
CA TRP A 53 -10.71 -2.72 0.59
C TRP A 53 -11.52 -3.58 1.55
N ASP A 54 -12.46 -3.00 2.30
CA ASP A 54 -13.33 -3.76 3.22
C ASP A 54 -14.14 -4.83 2.49
N MET A 55 -14.62 -4.54 1.27
CA MET A 55 -15.45 -5.47 0.51
C MET A 55 -14.68 -6.59 -0.17
N LEU A 56 -13.47 -6.32 -0.65
CA LEU A 56 -12.77 -7.21 -1.58
C LEU A 56 -11.54 -7.90 -0.98
N THR A 57 -10.92 -7.37 0.08
CA THR A 57 -9.62 -7.87 0.56
C THR A 57 -9.71 -9.33 0.98
N THR A 58 -10.70 -9.66 1.81
CA THR A 58 -10.93 -11.03 2.26
C THR A 58 -11.16 -11.99 1.09
N ARG A 59 -11.92 -11.56 0.06
CA ARG A 59 -12.19 -12.39 -1.13
C ARG A 59 -10.92 -12.69 -1.91
N LEU A 60 -10.06 -11.70 -2.11
CA LEU A 60 -8.79 -11.86 -2.82
C LEU A 60 -7.85 -12.81 -2.08
N VAL A 61 -7.69 -12.60 -0.77
CA VAL A 61 -6.85 -13.48 0.07
C VAL A 61 -7.40 -14.90 0.06
N LYS A 62 -8.72 -15.07 0.22
CA LYS A 62 -9.37 -16.38 0.15
C LYS A 62 -9.15 -17.06 -1.20
N ILE A 63 -9.40 -16.38 -2.31
CA ILE A 63 -9.18 -16.96 -3.66
C ILE A 63 -7.74 -17.46 -3.77
N TYR A 64 -6.77 -16.67 -3.32
CA TYR A 64 -5.37 -17.06 -3.41
C TYR A 64 -5.03 -18.25 -2.50
N VAL A 65 -5.36 -18.13 -1.21
CA VAL A 65 -5.07 -19.16 -0.21
C VAL A 65 -5.78 -20.46 -0.58
N PHE A 66 -7.09 -20.43 -0.85
CA PHE A 66 -7.83 -21.64 -1.25
C PHE A 66 -7.41 -22.19 -2.60
N LYS A 67 -7.02 -21.38 -3.58
CA LYS A 67 -6.51 -21.90 -4.86
C LYS A 67 -5.17 -22.62 -4.68
N ASN A 68 -4.28 -22.11 -3.83
CA ASN A 68 -3.02 -22.80 -3.54
C ASN A 68 -3.23 -24.05 -2.67
N ILE A 69 -4.19 -24.04 -1.74
CA ILE A 69 -4.48 -25.19 -0.86
C ILE A 69 -5.29 -26.29 -1.56
N ARG A 70 -6.30 -25.94 -2.38
CA ARG A 70 -7.18 -26.90 -3.07
C ARG A 70 -6.74 -27.19 -4.50
N GLY A 71 -5.88 -26.37 -5.10
CA GLY A 71 -5.36 -26.56 -6.46
C GLY A 71 -4.45 -27.77 -6.58
N GLU A 72 -3.75 -28.12 -5.50
CA GLU A 72 -3.01 -29.36 -5.37
C GLU A 72 -3.73 -30.26 -4.38
N LYS A 73 -4.56 -31.18 -4.90
CA LYS A 73 -5.20 -32.27 -4.15
C LYS A 73 -4.17 -33.28 -3.67
N GLU A 74 -3.19 -32.84 -2.91
CA GLU A 74 -2.12 -33.68 -2.43
C GLU A 74 -2.16 -33.69 -0.89
N THR A 75 -2.54 -34.83 -0.32
CA THR A 75 -2.76 -35.10 1.12
C THR A 75 -1.54 -34.83 2.01
N TRP A 76 -0.42 -34.40 1.44
CA TRP A 76 0.83 -34.09 2.13
C TRP A 76 1.09 -32.59 2.31
N MET A 77 0.25 -31.69 1.82
CA MET A 77 0.35 -30.27 2.14
C MET A 77 -0.67 -29.88 3.21
N GLU A 78 -0.25 -29.15 4.24
CA GLU A 78 -1.15 -28.59 5.26
C GLU A 78 -0.87 -27.10 5.48
N VAL A 79 -1.94 -26.34 5.75
CA VAL A 79 -1.77 -24.94 6.16
C VAL A 79 -1.66 -24.85 7.65
N VAL A 80 -0.58 -24.21 8.04
CA VAL A 80 -0.10 -24.19 9.40
C VAL A 80 0.11 -22.75 9.81
N ARG A 81 -0.20 -22.47 11.07
CA ARG A 81 0.09 -21.19 11.70
C ARG A 81 1.25 -21.36 12.68
N LEU A 82 2.20 -20.43 12.63
CA LEU A 82 3.39 -20.44 13.49
C LEU A 82 3.10 -20.05 14.93
N GLU A 83 2.24 -19.05 15.14
CA GLU A 83 1.98 -18.53 16.47
C GLU A 83 0.50 -18.54 16.83
N ASP A 84 0.24 -19.00 18.04
CA ASP A 84 -1.09 -19.25 18.58
C ASP A 84 -1.86 -17.96 18.90
N ARG A 85 -1.14 -16.90 19.25
CA ARG A 85 -1.71 -15.67 19.76
C ARG A 85 -1.46 -14.50 18.84
N LEU A 86 -2.31 -14.37 17.82
CA LEU A 86 -2.59 -13.08 17.23
C LEU A 86 -3.23 -12.23 18.31
N ARG A 87 -2.41 -11.52 19.10
CA ARG A 87 -2.94 -10.61 20.10
C ARG A 87 -3.59 -9.49 19.32
N TRP A 88 -4.79 -9.06 19.73
CA TRP A 88 -5.48 -7.86 19.22
C TRP A 88 -4.58 -6.61 19.14
N ARG A 89 -3.42 -6.62 19.80
CA ARG A 89 -2.41 -5.56 19.87
C ARG A 89 -1.40 -5.56 18.71
N GLU A 90 -1.19 -6.68 18.00
CA GLU A 90 -0.26 -6.76 16.85
C GLU A 90 -0.83 -6.18 15.56
N TYR A 91 -2.14 -5.94 15.51
CA TYR A 91 -2.80 -5.36 14.34
C TYR A 91 -2.71 -3.84 14.24
N LYS A 92 -2.13 -3.17 15.24
CA LYS A 92 -2.00 -1.71 15.25
C LYS A 92 -0.62 -1.32 14.72
N PRO A 93 -0.49 -0.92 13.45
CA PRO A 93 0.78 -0.42 12.97
C PRO A 93 1.09 0.90 13.66
N HIS A 94 2.35 1.06 14.09
CA HIS A 94 2.85 2.35 14.52
C HIS A 94 2.62 3.42 13.45
N TYR A 95 2.50 4.68 13.87
CA TYR A 95 2.31 5.81 12.97
C TYR A 95 3.29 5.80 11.78
N VAL A 96 4.56 5.50 12.04
CA VAL A 96 5.60 5.39 10.99
C VAL A 96 5.24 4.33 9.95
N ASN A 97 4.75 3.16 10.39
CA ASN A 97 4.33 2.08 9.48
C ASN A 97 3.07 2.47 8.69
N MET A 98 2.13 3.20 9.30
CA MET A 98 0.97 3.74 8.57
C MET A 98 1.40 4.72 7.47
N LEU A 99 2.35 5.61 7.79
CA LEU A 99 2.87 6.59 6.84
C LEU A 99 3.63 5.90 5.71
N LEU A 100 4.52 4.95 6.01
CA LEU A 100 5.23 4.16 5.00
C LEU A 100 4.27 3.41 4.08
N ASN A 101 3.27 2.72 4.63
CA ASN A 101 2.26 2.01 3.84
C ASN A 101 1.48 2.95 2.91
N SER A 102 1.07 4.12 3.41
CA SER A 102 0.42 5.14 2.59
C SER A 102 1.33 5.69 1.48
N PHE A 103 2.63 5.80 1.78
CA PHE A 103 3.64 6.28 0.85
C PHE A 103 3.90 5.26 -0.27
N THR A 104 4.02 3.97 0.06
CA THR A 104 4.16 2.89 -0.91
C THR A 104 3.01 2.87 -1.90
N LEU A 105 1.77 3.00 -1.41
CA LEU A 105 0.59 3.07 -2.28
C LEU A 105 0.62 4.28 -3.23
N THR A 106 1.08 5.43 -2.72
CA THR A 106 1.19 6.67 -3.49
C THR A 106 2.29 6.57 -4.55
N LEU A 107 3.44 5.99 -4.22
CA LEU A 107 4.53 5.74 -5.16
C LEU A 107 4.13 4.76 -6.27
N MET A 108 3.42 3.70 -5.90
CA MET A 108 2.96 2.70 -6.85
C MET A 108 2.01 3.32 -7.88
N THR A 109 1.00 4.07 -7.43
CA THR A 109 0.03 4.71 -8.35
C THR A 109 0.70 5.77 -9.21
N TYR A 110 1.60 6.59 -8.65
CA TYR A 110 2.42 7.54 -9.42
C TYR A 110 3.14 6.85 -10.58
N SER A 111 3.81 5.75 -10.27
CA SER A 111 4.69 5.07 -11.22
C SER A 111 3.92 4.39 -12.33
N ILE A 112 2.78 3.79 -12.02
CA ILE A 112 1.89 3.21 -13.04
C ILE A 112 1.39 4.30 -13.98
N VAL A 113 0.97 5.45 -13.45
CA VAL A 113 0.50 6.57 -14.29
C VAL A 113 1.65 7.12 -15.13
N VAL A 114 2.80 7.44 -14.54
CA VAL A 114 3.97 7.96 -15.27
C VAL A 114 4.42 7.00 -16.35
N PHE A 115 4.46 5.70 -16.07
CA PHE A 115 4.81 4.68 -17.05
C PHE A 115 3.78 4.60 -18.20
N ALA A 116 2.48 4.64 -17.88
CA ALA A 116 1.44 4.67 -18.90
C ALA A 116 1.57 5.90 -19.82
N LEU A 117 1.95 7.05 -19.26
CA LEU A 117 2.21 8.27 -20.02
C LEU A 117 3.43 8.17 -20.94
N GLN A 118 4.39 7.29 -20.67
CA GLN A 118 5.50 7.02 -21.60
C GLN A 118 5.02 6.31 -22.87
N ILE A 119 3.98 5.48 -22.76
CA ILE A 119 3.40 4.74 -23.89
C ILE A 119 2.45 5.65 -24.68
N VAL A 120 1.68 6.48 -23.98
CA VAL A 120 0.71 7.39 -24.57
C VAL A 120 1.01 8.81 -24.08
N PRO A 121 1.97 9.52 -24.73
CA PRO A 121 2.48 10.81 -24.27
C PRO A 121 1.52 11.95 -24.59
N VAL A 122 0.33 11.93 -23.99
CA VAL A 122 -0.71 12.95 -24.15
C VAL A 122 -0.63 14.01 -23.04
N ILE A 123 0.01 13.68 -21.90
CA ILE A 123 0.03 14.54 -20.71
C ILE A 123 1.46 14.98 -20.39
N ASP A 124 1.63 16.28 -20.20
CA ASP A 124 2.88 16.89 -19.77
C ASP A 124 2.98 16.99 -18.24
N ILE A 125 3.66 16.03 -17.61
CA ILE A 125 3.85 16.01 -16.14
C ILE A 125 4.66 17.19 -15.58
N THR A 126 5.37 17.94 -16.43
CA THR A 126 6.15 19.10 -15.99
C THR A 126 5.31 20.35 -15.79
N THR A 127 4.03 20.30 -16.17
CA THR A 127 3.03 21.37 -15.98
C THR A 127 2.14 21.09 -14.77
N ILE A 128 1.54 22.13 -14.20
CA ILE A 128 0.60 22.00 -13.08
C ILE A 128 -0.66 21.24 -13.53
N GLU A 129 -1.13 21.52 -14.75
CA GLU A 129 -2.30 20.87 -15.35
C GLU A 129 -2.04 19.37 -15.55
N GLY A 130 -0.88 19.01 -16.12
CA GLY A 130 -0.53 17.61 -16.27
C GLY A 130 -0.30 16.89 -14.95
N LEU A 131 0.24 17.57 -13.93
CA LEU A 131 0.31 17.03 -12.58
C LEU A 131 -1.08 16.77 -11.97
N ALA A 132 -2.04 17.67 -12.20
CA ALA A 132 -3.41 17.50 -11.73
C ALA A 132 -4.10 16.28 -12.38
N GLU A 133 -3.87 16.05 -13.67
CA GLU A 133 -4.34 14.84 -14.36
C GLU A 133 -3.67 13.58 -13.79
N VAL A 134 -2.36 13.62 -13.52
CA VAL A 134 -1.63 12.50 -12.90
C VAL A 134 -2.21 12.16 -11.52
N VAL A 135 -2.54 13.17 -10.71
CA VAL A 135 -3.23 12.99 -9.42
C VAL A 135 -4.61 12.37 -9.63
N HIS A 136 -5.38 12.86 -10.61
CA HIS A 136 -6.72 12.34 -10.90
C HIS A 136 -6.69 10.85 -11.27
N TYR A 137 -5.83 10.44 -12.20
CA TYR A 137 -5.68 9.02 -12.54
C TYR A 137 -5.14 8.20 -11.37
N SER A 138 -4.24 8.77 -10.57
CA SER A 138 -3.71 8.10 -9.38
C SER A 138 -4.78 7.83 -8.33
N TRP A 139 -5.77 8.71 -8.16
CA TRP A 139 -6.93 8.43 -7.29
C TRP A 139 -7.75 7.25 -7.79
N ILE A 140 -7.95 7.12 -9.10
CA ILE A 140 -8.66 5.98 -9.69
C ILE A 140 -7.88 4.68 -9.43
N LEU A 141 -6.58 4.69 -9.68
CA LEU A 141 -5.72 3.53 -9.41
C LEU A 141 -5.63 3.20 -7.91
N LEU A 142 -5.65 4.22 -7.05
CA LEU A 142 -5.71 4.04 -5.60
C LEU A 142 -6.99 3.32 -5.21
N ILE A 143 -8.15 3.64 -5.79
CA ILE A 143 -9.39 2.92 -5.47
C ILE A 143 -9.35 1.47 -5.99
N LEU A 144 -8.88 1.27 -7.22
CA LEU A 144 -9.06 -0.01 -7.94
C LEU A 144 -7.94 -1.01 -7.74
N LEU A 145 -6.68 -0.57 -7.80
CA LEU A 145 -5.52 -1.48 -7.87
C LEU A 145 -4.77 -1.61 -6.55
N SER A 146 -4.85 -0.61 -5.67
CA SER A 146 -4.13 -0.62 -4.39
C SER A 146 -4.47 -1.83 -3.52
N ILE A 147 -5.64 -2.43 -3.70
CA ILE A 147 -6.07 -3.60 -2.93
C ILE A 147 -5.14 -4.80 -3.11
N LEU A 148 -4.55 -4.95 -4.30
CA LEU A 148 -3.67 -6.07 -4.64
C LEU A 148 -2.32 -6.00 -3.91
N VAL A 149 -1.89 -4.78 -3.56
CA VAL A 149 -0.60 -4.51 -2.95
C VAL A 149 -0.74 -4.14 -1.47
N GLY A 150 -1.63 -3.23 -1.10
CA GLY A 150 -1.78 -2.79 0.29
C GLY A 150 -2.48 -3.83 1.19
N PRO A 151 -3.80 -3.74 1.34
CA PRO A 151 -4.55 -4.48 2.36
C PRO A 151 -4.45 -6.01 2.23
N SER A 152 -4.39 -6.56 1.01
CA SER A 152 -4.19 -8.00 0.83
C SER A 152 -2.84 -8.46 1.37
N GLN A 153 -1.76 -7.74 1.10
CA GLN A 153 -0.43 -8.08 1.59
C GLN A 153 -0.30 -7.89 3.10
N TRP A 154 -0.82 -6.80 3.63
CA TRP A 154 -0.84 -6.57 5.07
C TRP A 154 -1.57 -7.71 5.78
N LEU A 155 -2.69 -8.16 5.22
CA LEU A 155 -3.46 -9.28 5.74
C LEU A 155 -2.68 -10.60 5.71
N PHE A 156 -1.97 -10.90 4.62
CA PHE A 156 -1.06 -12.05 4.56
C PHE A 156 0.08 -11.99 5.58
N ASN A 157 0.71 -10.82 5.74
CA ASN A 157 1.80 -10.62 6.68
C ASN A 157 1.37 -10.81 8.12
N VAL A 158 0.15 -10.37 8.45
CA VAL A 158 -0.42 -10.53 9.78
C VAL A 158 -0.92 -11.95 10.01
N LEU A 159 -1.56 -12.60 9.05
CA LEU A 159 -2.03 -13.97 9.21
C LEU A 159 -0.87 -14.97 9.40
N ASP A 160 0.31 -14.64 8.87
CA ASP A 160 1.54 -15.46 8.86
C ASP A 160 1.27 -16.94 8.59
N LEU A 161 0.43 -17.19 7.58
CA LEU A 161 0.08 -18.54 7.14
C LEU A 161 1.27 -19.13 6.38
N ARG A 162 1.58 -20.37 6.73
CA ARG A 162 2.61 -21.16 6.05
C ARG A 162 2.04 -22.46 5.52
N ILE A 163 2.50 -22.85 4.34
CA ILE A 163 2.20 -24.15 3.76
C ILE A 163 3.33 -25.08 4.18
N TYR A 164 2.98 -26.14 4.90
CA TYR A 164 3.90 -27.19 5.30
C TYR A 164 3.81 -28.35 4.32
N ASP A 165 4.91 -28.61 3.63
CA ASP A 165 5.09 -29.80 2.80
C ASP A 165 5.58 -30.97 3.67
N LYS A 166 4.73 -31.97 3.89
CA LYS A 166 5.05 -33.15 4.71
C LYS A 166 6.10 -34.07 4.08
N ARG A 167 6.33 -34.02 2.75
CA ARG A 167 7.32 -34.85 2.04
C ARG A 167 8.71 -34.23 2.15
N LEU A 168 8.82 -32.93 1.84
CA LEU A 168 10.10 -32.22 1.84
C LEU A 168 10.47 -31.67 3.22
N LYS A 169 9.53 -31.65 4.18
CA LYS A 169 9.66 -30.99 5.49
C LYS A 169 10.02 -29.51 5.35
N ILE A 170 9.52 -28.87 4.30
CA ILE A 170 9.74 -27.46 4.01
C ILE A 170 8.51 -26.68 4.45
N LEU A 171 8.75 -25.49 5.00
CA LEU A 171 7.74 -24.56 5.44
C LEU A 171 7.82 -23.31 4.56
N GLU A 172 6.87 -23.15 3.65
CA GLU A 172 6.84 -22.00 2.74
C GLU A 172 5.83 -20.96 3.19
N LYS A 173 6.20 -19.68 3.12
CA LYS A 173 5.26 -18.58 3.41
C LYS A 173 4.24 -18.52 2.29
N ALA A 174 2.95 -18.56 2.62
CA ALA A 174 1.85 -18.53 1.64
C ALA A 174 1.62 -17.11 1.08
N SER A 175 2.67 -16.43 0.61
CA SER A 175 2.57 -15.08 0.05
C SER A 175 2.91 -15.07 -1.45
N PRO A 176 1.96 -14.76 -2.34
CA PRO A 176 2.26 -14.47 -3.75
C PRO A 176 3.03 -13.17 -3.92
N LEU A 177 3.01 -12.33 -2.88
CA LEU A 177 3.22 -10.90 -2.99
C LEU A 177 4.68 -10.52 -2.79
N LYS A 178 5.57 -11.49 -2.58
CA LYS A 178 7.02 -11.23 -2.58
C LYS A 178 7.44 -10.53 -3.89
N TYR A 179 6.88 -10.97 -5.01
CA TYR A 179 7.11 -10.32 -6.30
C TYR A 179 6.39 -8.98 -6.45
N LEU A 180 5.28 -8.76 -5.72
CA LEU A 180 4.55 -7.48 -5.78
C LEU A 180 5.20 -6.38 -4.94
N ASP A 181 5.88 -6.74 -3.85
CA ASP A 181 6.76 -5.82 -3.11
C ASP A 181 7.92 -5.33 -3.97
N GLU A 182 8.66 -6.29 -4.56
CA GLU A 182 9.76 -6.00 -5.48
C GLU A 182 9.26 -5.21 -6.70
N PHE A 183 8.07 -5.53 -7.20
CA PHE A 183 7.43 -4.79 -8.29
C PHE A 183 7.12 -3.34 -7.90
N ALA A 184 6.55 -3.09 -6.71
CA ALA A 184 6.21 -1.74 -6.27
C ALA A 184 7.47 -0.86 -6.14
N ASP A 185 8.55 -1.39 -5.57
CA ASP A 185 9.82 -0.68 -5.40
C ASP A 185 10.52 -0.39 -6.74
N VAL A 186 10.55 -1.38 -7.64
CA VAL A 186 11.15 -1.20 -8.97
C VAL A 186 10.35 -0.21 -9.81
N PHE A 187 9.03 -0.28 -9.78
CA PHE A 187 8.18 0.67 -10.50
C PHE A 187 8.31 2.08 -9.91
N ALA A 188 8.33 2.22 -8.58
CA ALA A 188 8.59 3.49 -7.88
C ALA A 188 9.88 4.16 -8.38
N PHE A 189 10.96 3.39 -8.44
CA PHE A 189 12.26 3.87 -8.90
C PHE A 189 12.25 4.25 -10.40
N LEU A 190 11.64 3.40 -11.24
CA LEU A 190 11.53 3.65 -12.67
C LEU A 190 10.71 4.91 -12.96
N GLY A 191 9.57 5.11 -12.29
CA GLY A 191 8.74 6.30 -12.43
C GLY A 191 9.53 7.57 -12.13
N PHE A 192 10.32 7.57 -11.05
CA PHE A 192 11.16 8.71 -10.69
C PHE A 192 12.26 9.01 -11.72
N ILE A 193 12.95 7.98 -12.21
CA ILE A 193 13.97 8.13 -13.27
C ILE A 193 13.36 8.69 -14.55
N LEU A 194 12.19 8.20 -14.95
CA LEU A 194 11.50 8.66 -16.16
C LEU A 194 11.14 10.14 -16.05
N THR A 195 10.65 10.59 -14.89
CA THR A 195 10.38 12.01 -14.63
C THR A 195 11.64 12.86 -14.73
N ILE A 196 12.78 12.42 -14.16
CA ILE A 196 14.07 13.13 -14.29
C ILE A 196 14.48 13.24 -15.76
N ARG A 197 14.36 12.14 -16.51
CA ARG A 197 14.71 12.10 -17.94
C ARG A 197 13.86 13.09 -18.73
N ASP A 198 12.55 13.12 -18.50
CA ASP A 198 11.63 13.97 -19.25
C ASP A 198 11.85 15.46 -18.95
N ILE A 199 12.09 15.81 -17.69
CA ILE A 199 12.47 17.18 -17.31
C ILE A 199 13.81 17.56 -17.94
N SER A 200 14.80 16.66 -17.90
CA SER A 200 16.12 16.91 -18.50
C SER A 200 16.04 17.11 -20.01
N TYR A 201 15.23 16.31 -20.69
CA TYR A 201 15.01 16.41 -22.14
C TYR A 201 14.37 17.75 -22.52
N LYS A 202 13.41 18.23 -21.72
CA LYS A 202 12.79 19.55 -21.93
C LYS A 202 13.74 20.70 -21.65
N ALA A 203 14.46 20.64 -20.54
CA ALA A 203 15.43 21.67 -20.16
C ALA A 203 16.55 21.84 -21.20
N THR A 204 16.89 20.78 -21.93
CA THR A 204 17.94 20.79 -22.97
C THR A 204 17.43 21.08 -24.38
N GLY A 205 16.12 21.18 -24.60
CA GLY A 205 15.53 21.30 -25.93
C GLY A 205 15.66 20.03 -26.78
N GLY A 206 15.86 18.86 -26.16
CA GLY A 206 15.84 17.55 -26.81
C GLY A 206 17.05 17.16 -27.65
N GLY A 207 18.13 17.96 -27.65
CA GLY A 207 19.31 17.69 -28.49
C GLY A 207 20.67 18.04 -27.89
N ASN A 208 20.73 18.64 -26.69
CA ASN A 208 21.99 19.01 -26.05
C ASN A 208 22.49 17.91 -25.10
N PRO A 209 23.82 17.75 -24.94
CA PRO A 209 24.39 16.79 -24.00
C PRO A 209 23.94 17.09 -22.57
N LEU A 210 23.56 16.03 -21.84
CA LEU A 210 23.18 16.12 -20.44
C LEU A 210 24.38 16.56 -19.60
N THR A 211 24.38 17.81 -19.17
CA THR A 211 25.40 18.32 -18.23
C THR A 211 25.05 17.93 -16.79
N PRO A 212 26.04 17.78 -15.89
CA PRO A 212 25.77 17.53 -14.47
C PRO A 212 24.84 18.57 -13.83
N SER A 213 24.95 19.84 -14.23
CA SER A 213 24.05 20.91 -13.79
C SER A 213 22.60 20.70 -14.23
N THR A 214 22.39 20.20 -15.45
CA THR A 214 21.04 19.90 -15.94
C THR A 214 20.42 18.72 -15.19
N ILE A 215 21.20 17.67 -14.93
CA ILE A 215 20.74 16.49 -14.17
C ILE A 215 20.37 16.89 -12.74
N TYR A 216 21.20 17.73 -12.11
CA TYR A 216 20.93 18.24 -10.76
C TYR A 216 19.62 19.05 -10.73
N PHE A 217 19.46 19.99 -11.66
CA PHE A 217 18.22 20.77 -11.77
C PHE A 217 17.01 19.86 -11.98
N ALA A 218 17.08 18.92 -12.93
CA ALA A 218 15.99 18.01 -13.23
C ALA A 218 15.62 17.11 -12.04
N SER A 219 16.61 16.68 -11.25
CA SER A 219 16.40 15.88 -10.05
C SER A 219 15.68 16.67 -8.95
N GLN A 220 16.06 17.94 -8.74
CA GLN A 220 15.38 18.83 -7.79
C GLN A 220 13.94 19.12 -8.24
N THR A 221 13.72 19.37 -9.53
CA THR A 221 12.37 19.59 -10.08
C THR A 221 11.52 18.32 -9.99
N ALA A 222 12.08 17.14 -10.30
CA ALA A 222 11.38 15.85 -10.17
C ALA A 222 10.96 15.60 -8.71
N LEU A 223 11.86 15.85 -7.76
CA LEU A 223 11.57 15.74 -6.33
C LEU A 223 10.45 16.71 -5.92
N PHE A 224 10.50 17.96 -6.37
CA PHE A 224 9.45 18.94 -6.08
C PHE A 224 8.09 18.53 -6.63
N ILE A 225 8.03 18.08 -7.89
CA ILE A 225 6.81 17.55 -8.52
C ILE A 225 6.27 16.35 -7.74
N PHE A 226 7.15 15.43 -7.35
CA PHE A 226 6.78 14.27 -6.55
C PHE A 226 6.25 14.68 -5.16
N LEU A 227 6.85 15.66 -4.49
CA LEU A 227 6.38 16.13 -3.20
C LEU A 227 4.99 16.78 -3.30
N LEU A 228 4.75 17.57 -4.34
CA LEU A 228 3.42 18.15 -4.61
C LEU A 228 2.39 17.05 -4.86
N TYR A 229 2.73 16.08 -5.71
CA TYR A 229 1.91 14.91 -5.96
C TYR A 229 1.59 14.13 -4.68
N TRP A 230 2.61 13.83 -3.88
CA TRP A 230 2.48 13.09 -2.63
C TRP A 230 1.56 13.84 -1.66
N LEU A 231 1.73 15.16 -1.53
CA LEU A 231 0.86 15.99 -0.71
C LEU A 231 -0.60 15.89 -1.17
N SER A 232 -0.88 15.91 -2.48
CA SER A 232 -2.24 15.77 -3.03
C SER A 232 -2.87 14.38 -2.77
N MET A 233 -2.06 13.34 -2.64
CA MET A 233 -2.51 11.95 -2.43
C MET A 233 -2.55 11.54 -0.95
N LEU A 234 -1.84 12.26 -0.09
CA LEU A 234 -1.60 11.90 1.31
C LEU A 234 -2.89 11.75 2.12
N THR A 235 -3.84 12.69 1.98
CA THR A 235 -5.12 12.61 2.70
C THR A 235 -5.87 11.31 2.37
N SER A 236 -6.02 11.00 1.08
CA SER A 236 -6.80 9.83 0.65
C SER A 236 -6.11 8.52 1.03
N SER A 237 -4.81 8.39 0.78
CA SER A 237 -4.04 7.17 1.04
C SER A 237 -3.90 6.88 2.54
N LEU A 238 -3.57 7.89 3.35
CA LEU A 238 -3.37 7.71 4.79
C LEU A 238 -4.71 7.49 5.51
N LEU A 239 -5.79 8.18 5.10
CA LEU A 239 -7.12 7.96 5.65
C LEU A 239 -7.61 6.53 5.35
N ALA A 240 -7.45 6.05 4.13
CA ALA A 240 -7.83 4.69 3.77
C ALA A 240 -7.06 3.65 4.60
N THR A 241 -5.74 3.85 4.72
CA THR A 241 -4.83 3.00 5.52
C THR A 241 -5.25 2.96 6.99
N LEU A 242 -5.48 4.14 7.58
CA LEU A 242 -5.94 4.28 8.96
C LEU A 242 -7.26 3.53 9.21
N LEU A 243 -8.25 3.75 8.34
CA LEU A 243 -9.56 3.12 8.47
C LEU A 243 -9.49 1.60 8.34
N TYR A 244 -8.66 1.10 7.41
CA TYR A 244 -8.49 -0.33 7.20
C TYR A 244 -7.92 -1.02 8.45
N TYR A 245 -6.82 -0.51 9.00
CA TYR A 245 -6.23 -1.09 10.21
C TYR A 245 -7.15 -0.97 11.43
N ARG A 246 -7.91 0.11 11.53
CA ARG A 246 -8.79 0.36 12.68
C ARG A 246 -10.09 -0.45 12.64
N LEU A 247 -10.68 -0.63 11.46
CA LEU A 247 -12.05 -1.14 11.31
C LEU A 247 -12.13 -2.49 10.61
N SER A 248 -11.26 -2.76 9.63
CA SER A 248 -11.40 -3.92 8.75
C SER A 248 -10.44 -5.06 9.10
N MET A 249 -9.22 -4.75 9.52
CA MET A 249 -8.15 -5.74 9.68
C MET A 249 -8.51 -6.89 10.62
N ALA A 250 -8.95 -6.59 11.85
CA ALA A 250 -9.30 -7.62 12.82
C ALA A 250 -10.47 -8.50 12.37
N LYS A 251 -11.47 -7.88 11.71
CA LYS A 251 -12.63 -8.57 11.12
C LYS A 251 -12.19 -9.52 10.00
N HIS A 252 -11.32 -9.07 9.11
CA HIS A 252 -10.85 -9.90 8.00
C HIS A 252 -9.99 -11.07 8.48
N VAL A 253 -9.13 -10.83 9.46
CA VAL A 253 -8.30 -11.88 10.06
C VAL A 253 -9.16 -12.95 10.72
N SER A 254 -10.15 -12.56 11.53
CA SER A 254 -11.04 -13.52 12.18
C SER A 254 -11.85 -14.34 11.17
N GLU A 255 -12.38 -13.69 10.13
CA GLU A 255 -13.13 -14.36 9.06
C GLU A 255 -12.27 -15.41 8.33
N ILE A 256 -11.03 -15.07 7.99
CA ILE A 256 -10.11 -15.98 7.28
C ILE A 256 -9.70 -17.15 8.17
N LEU A 257 -9.34 -16.90 9.43
CA LEU A 257 -8.93 -17.95 10.35
C LEU A 257 -10.08 -18.91 10.69
N TYR A 258 -11.29 -18.39 10.84
CA TYR A 258 -12.48 -19.20 11.08
C TYR A 258 -12.75 -20.16 9.91
N GLU A 259 -12.62 -19.68 8.68
CA GLU A 259 -12.89 -20.50 7.49
C GLU A 259 -11.76 -21.45 7.13
N LEU A 260 -10.50 -21.04 7.28
CA LEU A 260 -9.34 -21.89 6.98
C LEU A 260 -9.09 -22.93 8.08
N ASN A 261 -9.42 -22.60 9.33
CA ASN A 261 -9.12 -23.41 10.52
C ASN A 261 -7.70 -24.02 10.51
N PRO A 262 -6.64 -23.21 10.36
CA PRO A 262 -5.27 -23.71 10.22
C PRO A 262 -4.82 -24.40 11.51
N ARG A 263 -4.13 -25.55 11.37
CA ARG A 263 -3.53 -26.25 12.52
C ARG A 263 -2.30 -25.51 13.02
N ARG A 264 -1.90 -25.74 14.26
CA ARG A 264 -0.64 -25.22 14.80
C ARG A 264 0.52 -26.06 14.31
N LEU A 265 1.67 -25.43 14.08
CA LEU A 265 2.86 -26.17 13.62
C LEU A 265 3.32 -27.19 14.65
N GLU A 266 3.25 -26.83 15.93
CA GLU A 266 3.57 -27.70 17.07
C GLU A 266 2.74 -28.98 17.02
N ASP A 267 1.42 -28.87 16.89
CA ASP A 267 0.50 -30.01 16.78
C ASP A 267 0.84 -30.94 15.60
N VAL A 268 1.23 -30.38 14.45
CA VAL A 268 1.57 -31.13 13.22
C VAL A 268 2.93 -31.84 13.34
N ILE A 269 3.86 -31.30 14.13
CA ILE A 269 5.18 -31.90 14.37
C ILE A 269 5.08 -32.98 15.45
N GLU A 270 4.34 -32.73 16.54
CA GLU A 270 4.20 -33.65 17.68
C GLU A 270 3.46 -34.95 17.33
N GLU A 271 2.43 -34.89 16.48
CA GLU A 271 1.68 -36.05 15.98
C GLU A 271 2.57 -37.05 15.20
N LYS A 272 3.78 -36.65 14.78
CA LYS A 272 4.78 -37.52 14.12
C LYS A 272 5.81 -38.15 15.07
N SER A 273 5.93 -37.65 16.29
CA SER A 273 6.91 -38.15 17.28
C SER A 273 6.37 -39.21 18.23
N GLY A 274 5.06 -39.48 18.19
CA GLY A 274 4.40 -40.61 18.86
C GLY A 274 4.06 -41.72 17.89
#